data_AF-A0A8J7NQI7-F1
#
_entry.id   AF-A0A8J7NQI7-F1
#
_cell.length_a   1.000
_cell.length_b   1.000
_cell.length_c   1.000
_cell.angle_alpha   90.00
_cell.angle_beta   90.00
_cell.angle_gamma   90.00
#
_symmetry.space_group_name_H-M   'P 1'
#
loop_
_entity.id
_entity.type
_entity.pdbx_description
1 polymer ?
#
loop_
_entity_poly.entity_id
_entity_poly.type
_entity_poly.pdbx_seq_one_letter_code
_entity_poly.pdbx_strand_id
1 'polypeptide(L)'
;MEGASVAISNCDGLAGVIRTEQEEFFIEPMEKGAHVTEEHQGGRPHVVYRSSAVKKPPANYSADFHSRGVELGGLLDLETMYRGVEQNMNQTRRSRRQAVDRTYNIEVLLGVDDSVVQFHGKDHVQKYLLTLMNIVS
;
A
#
# COMPACT_ATOMS: atom_id res chain seq x y z
N MET A 1 3.59 -23.83 -6.70
CA MET A 1 3.23 -23.09 -5.48
C MET A 1 2.28 -22.00 -5.93
N GLU A 2 0.99 -22.25 -5.74
CA GLU A 2 -0.03 -21.22 -5.82
C GLU A 2 0.21 -20.27 -4.63
N GLY A 3 0.24 -18.97 -4.87
CA GLY A 3 0.88 -18.02 -3.98
C GLY A 3 0.01 -16.81 -3.72
N ALA A 4 -0.25 -16.52 -2.45
CA ALA A 4 -0.77 -15.22 -2.04
C ALA A 4 0.34 -14.15 -2.13
N SER A 5 -0.02 -12.93 -2.53
CA SER A 5 0.90 -11.79 -2.55
C SER A 5 0.27 -10.57 -1.88
N VAL A 6 1.10 -9.78 -1.21
CA VAL A 6 0.65 -8.66 -0.39
C VAL A 6 1.55 -7.45 -0.68
N ALA A 7 0.93 -6.28 -0.84
CA ALA A 7 1.63 -5.01 -0.96
C ALA A 7 0.95 -3.96 -0.08
N ILE A 8 1.67 -3.44 0.91
CA ILE A 8 1.15 -2.55 1.97
C ILE A 8 2.01 -1.28 2.07
N SER A 9 1.37 -0.16 2.36
CA SER A 9 1.94 1.14 2.70
C SER A 9 1.49 1.58 4.09
N ASN A 10 2.38 2.25 4.81
CA ASN A 10 2.12 2.88 6.13
C ASN A 10 2.32 4.41 6.09
N CYS A 11 2.50 5.02 4.92
CA CYS A 11 2.89 6.43 4.85
C CYS A 11 1.75 7.42 5.23
N ASP A 12 0.49 6.99 5.22
CA ASP A 12 -0.69 7.79 5.62
C ASP A 12 -1.79 6.90 6.25
N GLY A 13 -1.36 5.96 7.09
CA GLY A 13 -2.17 4.84 7.58
C GLY A 13 -2.05 3.60 6.70
N LEU A 14 -2.57 2.47 7.21
CA LEU A 14 -2.51 1.17 6.54
C LEU A 14 -3.34 1.18 5.24
N ALA A 15 -2.65 1.09 4.11
CA ALA A 15 -3.26 0.98 2.79
C ALA A 15 -2.58 -0.11 1.97
N GLY A 16 -3.30 -0.81 1.10
CA GLY A 16 -2.68 -1.77 0.21
C GLY A 16 -3.62 -2.80 -0.41
N VAL A 17 -3.01 -3.83 -1.02
CA VAL A 17 -3.70 -4.92 -1.71
C VAL A 17 -3.22 -6.28 -1.20
N ILE A 18 -4.17 -7.19 -0.99
CA ILE A 18 -3.93 -8.60 -0.68
C ILE A 18 -4.51 -9.40 -1.83
N ARG A 19 -3.64 -10.12 -2.56
CA ARG A 19 -4.04 -11.03 -3.62
C ARG A 19 -3.94 -12.46 -3.11
N THR A 20 -5.07 -13.14 -3.16
CA THR A 20 -5.15 -14.60 -3.05
C THR A 20 -5.26 -15.19 -4.45
N GLU A 21 -5.33 -16.51 -4.55
CA GLU A 21 -5.52 -17.20 -5.83
C GLU A 21 -6.88 -16.89 -6.47
N GLN A 22 -7.88 -16.68 -5.61
CA GLN A 22 -9.27 -16.55 -6.02
C GLN A 22 -9.68 -15.08 -6.14
N GLU A 23 -9.10 -14.20 -5.32
CA GLU A 23 -9.59 -12.84 -5.15
C GLU A 23 -8.54 -11.82 -4.69
N GLU A 24 -8.86 -10.55 -4.96
CA GLU A 24 -8.12 -9.39 -4.49
C GLU A 24 -8.93 -8.62 -3.43
N PHE A 25 -8.27 -8.25 -2.34
CA PHE A 25 -8.80 -7.42 -1.27
C PHE A 25 -8.03 -6.10 -1.23
N PHE A 26 -8.76 -5.01 -1.04
CA PHE A 26 -8.20 -3.68 -0.84
C PHE A 26 -8.36 -3.27 0.61
N ILE A 27 -7.35 -2.58 1.14
CA ILE A 27 -7.38 -1.95 2.45
C ILE A 27 -7.11 -0.47 2.22
N GLU A 28 -8.01 0.41 2.68
CA GLU A 28 -7.82 1.85 2.61
C GLU A 28 -8.28 2.54 3.90
N PRO A 29 -7.59 3.60 4.34
CA PRO A 29 -8.08 4.43 5.43
C PRO A 29 -9.39 5.12 5.05
N MET A 30 -10.36 5.20 5.96
CA MET A 30 -11.58 5.96 5.68
C MET A 30 -11.25 7.47 5.58
N GLU A 31 -11.90 8.16 4.63
CA GLU A 31 -11.83 9.62 4.55
C GLU A 31 -12.43 10.22 5.82
N LYS A 32 -11.72 11.16 6.43
CA LYS A 32 -12.28 11.93 7.54
C LYS A 32 -13.35 12.83 6.94
N GLY A 33 -14.60 12.38 6.97
CA GLY A 33 -15.74 13.27 6.74
C GLY A 33 -15.58 14.49 7.64
N ALA A 34 -15.99 15.66 7.15
CA ALA A 34 -15.84 16.99 7.79
C ALA A 34 -16.54 17.14 9.16
N HIS A 35 -16.88 16.04 9.84
CA HIS A 35 -17.53 16.01 11.13
C HIS A 35 -17.18 14.71 11.87
N VAL A 36 -15.94 14.60 12.34
CA VAL A 36 -15.67 13.82 13.56
C VAL A 36 -14.79 14.69 14.44
N THR A 37 -15.48 15.53 15.20
CA THR A 37 -15.02 16.05 16.47
C THR A 37 -14.49 14.91 17.33
N GLU A 38 -13.35 15.18 17.96
CA GLU A 38 -12.96 14.69 19.28
C GLU A 38 -12.29 13.30 19.44
N GLU A 39 -11.06 13.37 19.94
CA GLU A 39 -10.67 12.89 21.28
C GLU A 39 -10.98 11.46 21.72
N HIS A 40 -10.91 10.47 20.84
CA HIS A 40 -10.85 9.08 21.29
C HIS A 40 -9.51 8.43 20.95
N GLN A 41 -8.92 7.83 21.99
CA GLN A 41 -7.65 7.11 22.05
C GLN A 41 -7.65 5.84 21.18
N GLY A 42 -8.10 5.93 19.92
CA GLY A 42 -8.28 4.82 18.99
C GLY A 42 -7.88 5.23 17.58
N GLY A 43 -7.19 4.33 16.87
CA GLY A 43 -6.61 4.60 15.54
C GLY A 43 -7.65 4.95 14.46
N ARG A 44 -7.17 5.50 13.34
CA ARG A 44 -7.97 5.81 12.14
C ARG A 44 -8.67 4.52 11.64
N PRO A 45 -9.99 4.52 11.41
CA PRO A 45 -10.67 3.34 10.88
C PRO A 45 -10.28 3.07 9.43
N HIS A 46 -10.25 1.78 9.07
CA HIS A 46 -9.92 1.28 7.74
C HIS A 46 -11.09 0.47 7.18
N VAL A 47 -11.29 0.53 5.87
CA VAL A 47 -12.23 -0.33 5.15
C VAL A 47 -11.47 -1.41 4.39
N VAL A 48 -11.98 -2.65 4.47
CA VAL A 48 -11.46 -3.80 3.72
C VAL A 48 -12.57 -4.36 2.86
N TYR A 49 -12.34 -4.47 1.55
CA TYR A 49 -13.35 -4.96 0.62
C TYR A 49 -12.75 -5.82 -0.49
N ARG A 50 -13.57 -6.74 -0.99
CA ARG A 50 -13.24 -7.57 -2.15
C ARG A 50 -13.37 -6.73 -3.42
N SER A 51 -12.45 -6.90 -4.37
CA SER A 51 -12.54 -6.26 -5.68
C SER A 51 -13.87 -6.58 -6.38
N SER A 52 -14.42 -7.78 -6.15
CA SER A 52 -15.70 -8.24 -6.70
C SER A 52 -16.92 -7.55 -6.08
N ALA A 53 -16.79 -6.96 -4.88
CA ALA A 53 -17.86 -6.23 -4.22
C ALA A 53 -18.02 -4.78 -4.74
N VAL A 54 -17.03 -4.29 -5.49
CA VAL A 54 -17.11 -2.99 -6.18
C VAL A 54 -18.04 -3.17 -7.37
N LYS A 55 -19.27 -2.67 -7.27
CA LYS A 55 -20.21 -2.67 -8.40
C LYS A 55 -19.64 -1.82 -9.53
N LYS A 56 -19.02 -2.48 -10.52
CA LYS A 56 -18.79 -1.87 -11.83
C LYS A 56 -20.18 -1.63 -12.44
N PRO A 57 -20.57 -0.39 -12.77
CA PRO A 57 -21.82 -0.19 -13.50
C PRO A 57 -21.75 -1.05 -14.77
N PRO A 58 -22.81 -1.81 -15.10
CA PRO A 58 -22.75 -2.76 -16.21
C PRO A 58 -22.51 -1.99 -17.51
N ALA A 59 -21.31 -2.15 -18.07
CA ALA A 59 -21.04 -1.79 -19.45
C ALA A 59 -21.75 -2.84 -20.32
N ASN A 60 -22.99 -2.54 -20.74
CA ASN A 60 -23.63 -3.03 -21.96
C ASN A 60 -25.12 -2.65 -21.97
N TYR A 61 -25.50 -1.60 -22.70
CA TYR A 61 -26.70 -1.57 -23.55
C TYR A 61 -26.45 -0.60 -24.70
N SER A 62 -26.07 -1.14 -25.85
CA SER A 62 -26.41 -0.56 -27.14
C SER A 62 -27.87 -0.89 -27.43
N ALA A 63 -28.77 0.08 -27.30
CA ALA A 63 -30.03 0.15 -28.04
C ALA A 63 -30.67 1.53 -27.85
N ASP A 64 -30.99 2.14 -28.98
CA ASP A 64 -31.63 3.44 -29.16
C ASP A 64 -32.83 3.69 -28.24
N PHE A 65 -32.78 4.78 -27.47
CA PHE A 65 -33.98 5.54 -27.08
C PHE A 65 -33.62 7.02 -26.93
N HIS A 66 -34.14 7.83 -27.84
CA HIS A 66 -34.16 9.28 -27.70
C HIS A 66 -34.98 9.69 -26.46
N SER A 67 -34.35 10.37 -25.50
CA SER A 67 -35.02 11.34 -24.64
C SER A 67 -34.02 12.32 -24.00
N ARG A 68 -34.08 13.56 -24.50
CA ARG A 68 -33.70 14.86 -23.91
C ARG A 68 -32.75 14.85 -22.69
N GLY A 69 -31.48 15.12 -23.00
CA GLY A 69 -30.67 16.20 -22.41
C GLY A 69 -30.38 16.19 -20.91
N VAL A 70 -29.16 15.76 -20.54
CA VAL A 70 -28.18 16.50 -19.71
C VAL A 70 -26.78 15.98 -20.10
N GLU A 71 -25.81 16.88 -20.25
CA GLU A 71 -24.40 16.61 -20.56
C GLU A 71 -23.77 15.53 -19.67
N LEU A 72 -23.28 14.45 -20.28
CA LEU A 72 -22.45 13.42 -19.63
C LEU A 72 -21.13 13.23 -20.39
N GLY A 73 -20.44 14.35 -20.68
CA GLY A 73 -19.15 14.37 -21.37
C GLY A 73 -17.95 13.87 -20.55
N GLY A 74 -18.12 13.53 -19.27
CA GLY A 74 -17.02 13.17 -18.36
C GLY A 74 -16.80 11.68 -18.11
N LEU A 75 -17.71 10.79 -18.52
CA LEU A 75 -17.61 9.36 -18.18
C LEU A 75 -16.64 8.59 -19.10
N LEU A 76 -16.58 8.97 -20.38
CA LEU A 76 -15.64 8.41 -21.35
C LEU A 76 -14.19 8.77 -21.01
N ASP A 77 -13.99 9.96 -20.43
CA ASP A 77 -12.68 10.45 -19.99
C ASP A 77 -12.14 9.61 -18.83
N LEU A 78 -13.01 9.22 -17.89
CA LEU A 78 -12.64 8.41 -16.74
C LEU A 78 -12.29 6.96 -17.12
N GLU A 79 -13.06 6.30 -17.99
CA GLU A 79 -12.75 4.95 -18.47
C GLU A 79 -11.46 4.92 -19.29
N THR A 80 -11.22 5.97 -20.09
CA THR A 80 -9.98 6.13 -20.85
C THR A 80 -8.79 6.43 -19.91
N MET A 81 -8.99 7.18 -18.83
CA MET A 81 -8.00 7.36 -17.75
C MET A 81 -7.70 6.06 -17.03
N TYR A 82 -8.71 5.26 -16.65
CA TYR A 82 -8.48 3.95 -16.01
C TYR A 82 -7.70 3.00 -16.93
N ARG A 83 -8.07 2.92 -18.20
CA ARG A 83 -7.33 2.11 -19.19
C ARG A 83 -5.92 2.64 -19.44
N GLY A 84 -5.75 3.96 -19.42
CA GLY A 84 -4.45 4.62 -19.51
C GLY A 84 -3.57 4.34 -18.29
N VAL A 85 -4.15 4.32 -17.08
CA VAL A 85 -3.46 3.94 -15.84
C VAL A 85 -3.08 2.46 -15.86
N GLU A 86 -3.94 1.56 -16.36
CA GLU A 86 -3.61 0.13 -16.52
C GLU A 86 -2.50 -0.10 -17.54
N GLN A 87 -2.53 0.60 -18.68
CA GLN A 87 -1.51 0.48 -19.73
C GLN A 87 -0.16 1.07 -19.28
N ASN A 88 -0.18 2.24 -18.63
CA ASN A 88 1.01 2.83 -18.02
C ASN A 88 1.54 1.96 -16.88
N MET A 89 0.67 1.31 -16.10
CA MET A 89 1.08 0.36 -15.08
C MET A 89 1.78 -0.86 -15.68
N ASN A 90 1.37 -1.33 -16.87
CA ASN A 90 2.03 -2.44 -17.56
C ASN A 90 3.39 -2.06 -18.18
N GLN A 91 3.53 -0.86 -18.74
CA GLN A 91 4.81 -0.32 -19.23
C GLN A 91 5.77 -0.02 -18.07
N THR A 92 5.27 0.58 -16.99
CA THR A 92 6.02 0.82 -15.75
C THR A 92 6.42 -0.50 -15.08
N ARG A 93 5.57 -1.54 -15.12
CA ARG A 93 5.89 -2.89 -14.64
C ARG A 93 7.01 -3.55 -15.43
N ARG A 94 7.06 -3.39 -16.76
CA ARG A 94 8.16 -3.92 -17.59
C ARG A 94 9.46 -3.15 -17.37
N SER A 95 9.40 -1.82 -17.28
CA SER A 95 10.58 -0.99 -17.01
C SER A 95 11.12 -1.16 -15.59
N ARG A 96 10.26 -1.33 -14.58
CA ARG A 96 10.67 -1.45 -13.16
C ARG A 96 11.23 -2.84 -12.81
N ARG A 97 10.87 -3.89 -13.57
CA ARG A 97 11.54 -5.20 -13.47
C ARG A 97 12.94 -5.21 -14.07
N GLN A 98 13.30 -4.16 -14.81
CA GLN A 98 14.57 -4.00 -15.51
C GLN A 98 15.41 -2.86 -14.91
N ALA A 99 15.03 -2.35 -13.73
CA ALA A 99 16.00 -1.72 -12.86
C ALA A 99 16.88 -2.85 -12.33
N VAL A 100 18.08 -2.96 -12.90
CA VAL A 100 19.15 -3.86 -12.44
C VAL A 100 19.12 -3.87 -10.92
N ASP A 101 18.92 -5.04 -10.34
CA ASP A 101 19.01 -5.30 -8.91
C ASP A 101 20.42 -4.93 -8.45
N ARG A 102 20.62 -3.65 -8.15
CA ARG A 102 21.88 -3.15 -7.60
C ARG A 102 21.81 -3.47 -6.12
N THR A 103 22.52 -4.51 -5.74
CA THR A 103 22.78 -4.82 -4.33
C THR A 103 23.60 -3.68 -3.74
N TYR A 104 22.99 -2.92 -2.83
CA TYR A 104 23.68 -1.91 -2.04
C TYR A 104 24.12 -2.55 -0.72
N ASN A 105 25.39 -2.42 -0.36
CA ASN A 105 25.90 -2.82 0.95
C ASN A 105 25.93 -1.59 1.85
N ILE A 106 25.36 -1.71 3.05
CA ILE A 106 25.42 -0.68 4.09
C ILE A 106 26.34 -1.20 5.19
N GLU A 107 27.42 -0.47 5.43
CA GLU A 107 28.37 -0.76 6.51
C GLU A 107 28.13 0.21 7.66
N VAL A 108 28.06 -0.30 8.88
CA VAL A 108 27.79 0.49 10.09
C VAL A 108 28.84 0.17 11.14
N LEU A 109 29.44 1.21 11.72
CA LEU A 109 30.36 1.09 12.86
C LEU A 109 29.68 1.62 14.13
N LEU A 110 29.65 0.81 15.18
CA LEU A 110 29.08 1.18 16.48
C LEU A 110 30.16 1.48 17.51
N GLY A 111 30.13 2.69 18.05
CA GLY A 111 30.86 3.05 19.26
C GLY A 111 29.94 3.04 20.47
N VAL A 112 30.37 2.39 21.55
CA VAL A 112 29.69 2.41 22.85
C VAL A 112 30.62 2.92 23.92
N ASP A 113 30.06 3.72 24.83
CA ASP A 113 30.78 4.18 26.01
C ASP A 113 30.94 3.05 27.04
N ASP A 114 31.96 3.16 27.90
CA ASP A 114 32.26 2.16 28.93
C ASP A 114 31.09 1.96 29.90
N SER A 115 30.30 3.02 30.14
CA SER A 115 29.09 2.95 30.97
C SER A 115 28.06 1.93 30.46
N VAL A 116 27.95 1.72 29.15
CA VAL A 116 27.03 0.74 28.54
C VAL A 116 27.53 -0.70 28.81
N VAL A 117 28.84 -0.90 28.78
CA VAL A 117 29.48 -2.19 29.08
C VAL A 117 29.32 -2.52 30.57
N GLN A 118 29.45 -1.54 31.45
CA GLN A 118 29.24 -1.71 32.89
C GLN A 118 27.77 -2.03 33.21
N PHE A 119 26.82 -1.36 32.54
CA PHE A 119 25.39 -1.55 32.80
C PHE A 119 24.87 -2.92 32.32
N HIS A 120 25.22 -3.33 31.09
CA HIS A 120 24.75 -4.60 30.53
C HIS A 120 25.64 -5.79 30.90
N GLY A 121 26.88 -5.54 31.33
CA GLY A 121 27.89 -6.55 31.58
C GLY A 121 28.60 -6.99 30.29
N LYS A 122 29.88 -7.34 30.42
CA LYS A 122 30.74 -7.73 29.29
C LYS A 122 30.19 -8.92 28.51
N ASP A 123 29.51 -9.84 29.18
CA ASP A 123 28.97 -11.06 28.55
C ASP A 123 27.68 -10.82 27.76
N HIS A 124 26.96 -9.71 28.01
CA HIS A 124 25.65 -9.45 27.39
C HIS A 124 25.60 -8.20 26.51
N VAL A 125 26.58 -7.30 26.61
CA VAL A 125 26.59 -6.05 25.82
C VAL A 125 26.54 -6.33 24.32
N GLN A 126 27.21 -7.38 23.84
CA GLN A 126 27.16 -7.75 22.43
C GLN A 126 25.74 -8.14 21.97
N LYS A 127 25.01 -8.92 22.78
CA LYS A 127 23.64 -9.33 22.46
C LYS A 127 22.69 -8.13 22.46
N TYR A 128 22.89 -7.21 23.39
CA TYR A 128 22.14 -5.96 23.42
C TYR A 128 22.37 -5.13 22.16
N LEU A 129 23.64 -4.93 21.75
CA LEU A 129 23.96 -4.16 20.54
C LEU A 129 23.43 -4.81 19.26
N LEU A 130 23.51 -6.13 19.16
CA LEU A 130 22.93 -6.85 18.04
C LEU A 130 21.41 -6.69 17.99
N THR A 131 20.74 -6.69 19.15
CA THR A 131 19.29 -6.45 19.22
C THR A 131 18.94 -5.07 18.72
N LEU A 132 19.71 -4.04 19.08
CA LEU A 132 19.51 -2.68 18.57
C LEU A 132 19.68 -2.59 17.05
N MET A 133 20.69 -3.25 16.49
CA MET A 133 20.88 -3.34 15.04
C MET A 133 19.68 -3.96 14.34
N ASN A 134 19.14 -5.04 14.91
CA ASN A 134 18.02 -5.77 14.30
C ASN A 134 16.70 -5.00 14.32
N ILE A 135 16.52 -4.04 15.23
CA ILE A 135 15.31 -3.20 15.29
C ILE A 135 15.40 -2.03 14.28
N VAL A 136 16.61 -1.60 13.93
CA VAL A 136 16.86 -0.47 13.02
C VAL A 136 16.97 -0.94 11.55
N SER A 137 16.69 -2.22 11.27
CA SER A 137 16.85 -2.82 9.93
C SER A 137 15.63 -2.68 9.03
#